data_AF-A0A7V9Q382-F1
#
_entry.id   AF-A0A7V9Q382-F1
#
_cell.length_a   1.000
_cell.length_b   1.000
_cell.length_c   1.000
_cell.angle_alpha   90.00
_cell.angle_beta   90.00
_cell.angle_gamma   90.00
#
_symmetry.space_group_name_H-M   'P 1'
#
loop_
_entity.id
_entity.type
_entity.pdbx_description
1 polymer ?
#
loop_
_entity_poly.entity_id
_entity_poly.type
_entity_poly.pdbx_seq_one_letter_code
_entity_poly.pdbx_strand_id
1 'polypeptide(L)'
;MWRADRSRIWPLAIVAVLLGALALRVWGYRRGLPFVYNADENAHFVARSIGMFGHTYNPNYFINPPGFTYVLHALFWLRWGGEEVQRTLAADPGAVFGLARLASAALGTVAAGLLLVAGARLFD
;
A
#
# COMPACT_ATOMS: atom_id res chain seq x y z
N MET A 1 38.91 -4.84 -16.93
CA MET A 1 38.25 -3.67 -16.32
C MET A 1 36.77 -3.53 -16.69
N TRP A 2 36.32 -3.92 -17.90
CA TRP A 2 34.92 -3.75 -18.36
C TRP A 2 33.81 -4.53 -17.59
N ARG A 3 34.07 -5.75 -17.09
CA ARG A 3 33.02 -6.57 -16.43
C ARG A 3 32.61 -6.07 -15.03
N ALA A 4 33.52 -5.39 -14.32
CA ALA A 4 33.30 -4.92 -12.95
C ALA A 4 32.41 -3.67 -12.86
N ASP A 5 32.34 -2.88 -13.94
CA ASP A 5 31.53 -1.66 -13.98
C ASP A 5 30.04 -1.98 -14.23
N ARG A 6 29.77 -2.93 -15.13
CA ARG A 6 28.41 -3.43 -15.37
C ARG A 6 27.76 -3.98 -14.11
N SER A 7 28.50 -4.73 -13.28
CA SER A 7 27.94 -5.37 -12.09
C SER A 7 27.49 -4.38 -11.01
N ARG A 8 28.04 -3.16 -10.98
CA ARG A 8 27.63 -2.11 -10.02
C ARG A 8 26.51 -1.23 -10.56
N ILE A 9 26.45 -1.00 -11.87
CA ILE A 9 25.44 -0.16 -12.51
C ILE A 9 24.05 -0.80 -12.45
N TRP A 10 23.95 -2.12 -12.61
CA TRP A 10 22.65 -2.83 -12.61
C TRP A 10 21.88 -2.73 -11.28
N PRO A 11 22.48 -3.01 -10.11
CA PRO A 11 21.81 -2.79 -8.83
C PRO A 11 21.35 -1.35 -8.64
N LEU A 12 22.17 -0.37 -9.02
CA LEU A 12 21.83 1.04 -8.93
C LEU A 12 20.65 1.41 -9.85
N ALA A 13 20.63 0.88 -11.08
CA ALA A 13 19.52 1.09 -12.01
C ALA A 13 18.22 0.47 -11.47
N ILE A 14 18.27 -0.73 -10.89
CA ILE A 14 17.10 -1.38 -10.26
C ILE A 14 16.59 -0.52 -9.11
N VAL A 15 17.47 -0.08 -8.21
CA VAL A 15 17.08 0.80 -7.09
C VAL A 15 16.47 2.10 -7.61
N ALA A 16 17.06 2.71 -8.64
CA ALA A 16 16.51 3.92 -9.26
C ALA A 16 15.11 3.70 -9.84
N VAL A 17 14.88 2.57 -10.52
CA VAL A 17 13.56 2.21 -11.06
C VAL A 17 12.55 2.02 -9.93
N LEU A 18 12.90 1.32 -8.85
CA LEU A 18 11.99 1.09 -7.73
C LEU A 18 11.68 2.38 -6.95
N LEU A 19 12.68 3.23 -6.73
CA LEU A 19 12.48 4.54 -6.11
C LEU A 19 11.64 5.45 -7.00
N GLY A 20 11.87 5.45 -8.32
CA GLY A 20 11.03 6.16 -9.28
C GLY A 20 9.59 5.64 -9.28
N ALA A 21 9.41 4.33 -9.26
CA ALA A 21 8.10 3.69 -9.20
C ALA A 21 7.31 4.04 -7.93
N LEU A 22 8.00 4.10 -6.78
CA LEU A 22 7.43 4.53 -5.51
C LEU A 22 7.11 6.03 -5.54
N ALA A 23 8.07 6.86 -5.97
CA ALA A 23 7.94 8.31 -6.04
C ALA A 23 6.72 8.72 -6.88
N LEU A 24 6.55 8.11 -8.06
CA LEU A 24 5.39 8.35 -8.92
C LEU A 24 4.07 7.90 -8.29
N ARG A 25 4.06 6.79 -7.54
CA ARG A 25 2.85 6.32 -6.84
C ARG A 25 2.45 7.20 -5.66
N VAL A 26 3.43 7.82 -5.00
CA VAL A 26 3.15 8.78 -3.91
C VAL A 26 2.94 10.20 -4.43
N TRP A 27 3.35 10.51 -5.67
CA TRP A 27 3.12 11.80 -6.32
C TRP A 27 1.63 12.06 -6.50
N GLY A 28 1.03 12.78 -5.56
CA GLY A 28 -0.40 13.09 -5.57
C GLY A 28 -1.26 12.16 -4.71
N TYR A 29 -0.69 11.32 -3.84
CA TYR A 29 -1.50 10.47 -2.93
C TYR A 29 -2.47 11.28 -2.05
N ARG A 30 -2.14 12.56 -1.80
CA ARG A 30 -2.96 13.49 -1.01
C ARG A 30 -4.14 14.11 -1.79
N ARG A 31 -4.20 13.92 -3.11
CA ARG A 31 -5.23 14.52 -3.95
C ARG A 31 -6.62 14.04 -3.49
N GLY A 32 -7.53 14.99 -3.28
CA GLY A 32 -8.89 14.70 -2.82
C GLY A 32 -9.04 14.43 -1.32
N LEU A 33 -7.96 14.31 -0.55
CA LEU A 33 -8.07 14.20 0.92
C LEU A 33 -8.70 15.48 1.53
N PRO A 34 -9.45 15.37 2.65
CA PRO A 34 -9.70 14.16 3.44
C PRO A 34 -10.81 13.25 2.88
N PHE A 35 -11.37 13.57 1.70
CA PHE A 35 -12.39 12.76 1.06
C PHE A 35 -11.79 11.55 0.34
N VAL A 36 -12.64 10.54 0.16
CA VAL A 36 -12.30 9.38 -0.67
C VAL A 36 -12.20 9.78 -2.13
N TYR A 37 -11.22 9.23 -2.82
CA TYR A 37 -11.00 9.50 -4.24
C TYR A 37 -11.85 8.59 -5.13
N ASN A 38 -12.10 7.36 -4.69
CA ASN A 38 -12.95 6.39 -5.39
C ASN A 38 -13.87 5.65 -4.40
N ALA A 39 -14.88 4.97 -4.94
CA ALA A 39 -15.85 4.22 -4.13
C ALA A 39 -15.19 3.08 -3.35
N ASP A 40 -14.16 2.44 -3.90
CA ASP A 40 -13.49 1.27 -3.31
C ASP A 40 -12.77 1.60 -2.00
N GLU A 41 -12.17 2.79 -1.90
CA GLU A 41 -11.53 3.28 -0.68
C GLU A 41 -12.52 3.26 0.50
N ASN A 42 -13.74 3.77 0.29
CA ASN A 42 -14.75 3.83 1.34
C ASN A 42 -15.48 2.51 1.54
N ALA A 43 -15.95 1.89 0.46
CA ALA A 43 -16.94 0.82 0.54
C ALA A 43 -16.32 -0.57 0.81
N HIS A 44 -15.06 -0.78 0.41
CA HIS A 44 -14.52 -2.13 0.26
C HIS A 44 -13.31 -2.40 1.15
N PHE A 45 -12.43 -1.42 1.34
CA PHE A 45 -11.16 -1.66 2.03
C PHE A 45 -11.05 -0.94 3.37
N VAL A 46 -11.10 0.40 3.40
CA VAL A 46 -10.80 1.16 4.63
C VAL A 46 -11.88 0.93 5.70
N ALA A 47 -13.16 1.13 5.38
CA ALA A 47 -14.24 0.95 6.36
C ALA A 47 -14.31 -0.49 6.89
N ARG A 48 -14.10 -1.50 6.02
CA ARG A 48 -14.09 -2.91 6.41
C ARG A 48 -12.93 -3.24 7.34
N SER A 49 -11.74 -2.69 7.07
CA SER A 49 -10.57 -2.87 7.93
C SER A 49 -10.74 -2.25 9.32
N ILE A 50 -11.42 -1.11 9.42
CA ILE A 50 -11.70 -0.43 10.69
C ILE A 50 -12.84 -1.13 11.44
N GLY A 51 -13.88 -1.59 10.74
CA GLY A 51 -15.00 -2.32 11.34
C GLY A 51 -14.55 -3.55 12.14
N MET A 52 -13.50 -4.23 11.69
CA MET A 52 -12.93 -5.38 12.41
C MET A 52 -12.42 -5.07 13.82
N PHE A 53 -12.13 -3.80 14.17
CA PHE A 53 -11.79 -3.44 15.56
C PHE A 53 -12.99 -3.46 16.51
N GLY A 54 -14.21 -3.33 15.99
CA GLY A 54 -15.44 -3.35 16.79
C GLY A 54 -16.07 -4.73 16.94
N HIS A 55 -15.57 -5.74 16.24
CA HIS A 55 -16.16 -7.07 16.21
C HIS A 55 -15.12 -8.16 15.89
N THR A 56 -15.49 -9.15 15.07
CA THR A 56 -14.63 -10.26 14.62
C THR A 56 -13.66 -9.84 13.50
N TYR A 57 -12.56 -10.60 13.34
CA TYR A 57 -11.65 -10.52 12.18
C TYR A 57 -12.26 -11.06 10.89
N ASN A 58 -13.50 -11.54 10.90
CA ASN A 58 -14.23 -11.80 9.67
C ASN A 58 -14.84 -10.48 9.17
N PRO A 59 -14.46 -9.95 7.99
CA PRO A 59 -15.01 -8.69 7.49
C PRO A 59 -16.49 -8.79 7.07
N ASN A 60 -17.04 -10.01 6.99
CA ASN A 60 -18.41 -10.31 6.52
C ASN A 60 -18.74 -9.61 5.19
N TYR A 61 -17.72 -9.43 4.36
CA TYR A 61 -17.75 -8.77 3.07
C TYR A 61 -16.89 -9.61 2.12
N PHE A 62 -17.55 -10.29 1.17
CA PHE A 62 -16.92 -11.31 0.32
C PHE A 62 -17.07 -11.05 -1.18
N ILE A 63 -17.42 -9.82 -1.56
CA ILE A 63 -17.39 -9.42 -2.98
C ILE A 63 -15.93 -9.45 -3.48
N ASN A 64 -14.96 -9.12 -2.61
CA ASN A 64 -13.52 -9.25 -2.89
C ASN A 64 -12.85 -10.14 -1.82
N PRO A 65 -11.80 -10.91 -2.17
CA PRO A 65 -10.96 -11.58 -1.17
C PRO A 65 -10.37 -10.57 -0.17
N PRO A 66 -10.35 -10.87 1.15
CA PRO A 66 -10.07 -9.88 2.19
C PRO A 66 -8.57 -9.60 2.42
N GLY A 67 -7.67 -10.13 1.58
CA GLY A 67 -6.22 -10.05 1.79
C GLY A 67 -5.72 -8.62 2.02
N PHE A 68 -6.09 -7.68 1.14
CA PHE A 68 -5.70 -6.28 1.31
C PHE A 68 -6.40 -5.61 2.52
N THR A 69 -7.65 -5.98 2.80
CA THR A 69 -8.37 -5.51 3.99
C THR A 69 -7.66 -5.89 5.29
N TYR A 70 -7.08 -7.10 5.36
CA TYR A 70 -6.25 -7.53 6.49
C TYR A 70 -4.94 -6.75 6.61
N VAL A 71 -4.28 -6.46 5.48
CA VAL A 71 -3.08 -5.60 5.48
C VAL A 71 -3.42 -4.22 6.08
N LEU A 72 -4.51 -3.59 5.65
CA LEU A 72 -4.92 -2.31 6.19
C LEU A 72 -5.25 -2.38 7.69
N HIS A 73 -5.96 -3.42 8.12
CA HIS A 73 -6.28 -3.62 9.53
C HIS A 73 -5.01 -3.71 10.40
N ALA A 74 -4.03 -4.50 9.97
CA ALA A 74 -2.75 -4.61 10.66
C ALA A 74 -1.99 -3.27 10.70
N LEU A 75 -1.94 -2.53 9.59
CA LEU A 75 -1.29 -1.22 9.54
C LEU A 75 -1.96 -0.19 10.44
N PHE A 76 -3.30 -0.18 10.49
CA PHE A 76 -4.06 0.70 11.37
C PHE A 76 -3.86 0.35 12.84
N TRP A 77 -3.80 -0.95 13.17
CA TRP A 77 -3.47 -1.40 14.52
C TRP A 77 -2.06 -0.97 14.93
N LEU A 78 -1.06 -1.16 14.06
CA LEU A 78 0.33 -0.75 14.32
C LEU A 78 0.47 0.76 14.47
N ARG A 79 -0.26 1.56 13.69
CA ARG A 79 -0.10 3.02 13.66
C ARG A 79 -0.84 3.73 14.81
N TRP A 80 -2.04 3.26 15.14
CA TRP A 80 -2.95 3.92 16.09
C TRP A 80 -3.52 2.96 17.14
N GLY A 81 -3.78 1.71 16.79
CA GLY A 81 -4.55 0.79 17.64
C GLY A 81 -6.07 0.90 17.40
N GLY A 82 -6.85 0.08 18.10
CA GLY A 82 -8.27 -0.15 17.79
C GLY A 82 -9.20 1.02 18.10
N GLU A 83 -9.19 1.57 19.31
CA GLU A 83 -10.02 2.74 19.63
C GLU A 83 -9.56 4.00 18.91
N GLU A 84 -8.24 4.17 18.81
CA GLU A 84 -7.66 5.42 18.34
C GLU A 84 -7.80 5.59 16.82
N VAL A 85 -7.83 4.50 16.04
CA VAL A 85 -8.09 4.62 14.60
C VAL A 85 -9.51 5.16 14.32
N GLN A 86 -10.50 4.81 15.14
CA GLN A 86 -11.86 5.34 14.98
C GLN A 86 -11.92 6.83 15.33
N ARG A 87 -11.26 7.25 16.42
CA ARG A 87 -11.12 8.68 16.77
C ARG A 87 -10.38 9.45 15.68
N THR A 88 -9.30 8.87 15.16
CA THR A 88 -8.52 9.46 14.05
C THR A 88 -9.36 9.57 12.79
N LEU A 89 -10.15 8.56 12.43
CA LEU A 89 -11.04 8.64 11.27
C LEU A 89 -12.05 9.79 11.40
N ALA A 90 -12.56 10.05 12.60
CA ALA A 90 -13.48 11.15 12.84
C ALA A 90 -12.79 12.53 12.83
N ALA A 91 -11.56 12.62 13.35
CA ALA A 91 -10.83 13.89 13.49
C ALA A 91 -10.01 14.28 12.24
N ASP A 92 -9.34 13.31 11.62
CA ASP A 92 -8.54 13.45 10.42
C ASP A 92 -8.68 12.19 9.52
N PRO A 93 -9.78 12.07 8.75
CA PRO A 93 -9.93 10.99 7.78
C PRO A 93 -8.77 10.93 6.77
N GLY A 94 -8.14 12.09 6.50
CA GLY A 94 -7.02 12.21 5.58
C GLY A 94 -5.83 11.35 5.99
N ALA A 95 -5.53 11.25 7.28
CA ALA A 95 -4.47 10.39 7.79
C ALA A 95 -4.75 8.90 7.52
N VAL A 96 -5.98 8.45 7.72
CA VAL A 96 -6.41 7.06 7.55
C VAL A 96 -6.39 6.66 6.07
N PHE A 97 -7.05 7.44 5.21
CA PHE A 97 -7.04 7.21 3.76
C PHE A 97 -5.64 7.37 3.16
N GLY A 98 -4.87 8.34 3.66
CA GLY A 98 -3.47 8.53 3.28
C GLY A 98 -2.63 7.28 3.54
N LEU A 99 -2.72 6.68 4.73
CA LEU A 99 -2.00 5.45 5.04
C LEU A 99 -2.44 4.27 4.15
N ALA A 100 -3.73 4.14 3.86
CA ALA A 100 -4.22 3.10 2.96
C ALA A 100 -3.68 3.25 1.52
N ARG A 101 -3.62 4.50 1.01
CA ARG A 101 -3.02 4.80 -0.30
C ARG A 101 -1.53 4.50 -0.32
N LEU A 102 -0.80 4.85 0.75
CA LEU A 102 0.62 4.51 0.88
C LEU A 102 0.87 3.00 0.92
N ALA A 103 -0.02 2.22 1.57
CA ALA A 103 0.05 0.76 1.55
C ALA A 103 -0.10 0.19 0.14
N SER A 104 -1.07 0.69 -0.63
CA SER A 104 -1.25 0.33 -2.05
C SER A 104 -0.03 0.72 -2.89
N ALA A 105 0.53 1.91 -2.68
CA ALA A 105 1.75 2.37 -3.36
C ALA A 105 2.96 1.46 -3.07
N ALA A 106 3.12 1.03 -1.82
CA ALA A 106 4.18 0.11 -1.41
C ALA A 106 4.01 -1.27 -2.08
N LEU A 107 2.82 -1.87 -2.03
CA LEU A 107 2.55 -3.15 -2.68
C LEU A 107 2.77 -3.08 -4.20
N GLY A 108 2.36 -2.00 -4.84
CA GLY A 108 2.62 -1.78 -6.27
C GLY A 108 4.11 -1.65 -6.61
N THR A 109 4.92 -1.11 -5.69
CA THR A 109 6.38 -1.03 -5.85
C THR A 109 7.04 -2.40 -5.65
N VAL A 110 6.58 -3.18 -4.66
CA VAL A 110 7.01 -4.58 -4.47
C VAL A 110 6.68 -5.41 -5.70
N ALA A 111 5.49 -5.26 -6.27
CA ALA A 111 5.09 -5.94 -7.49
C ALA A 111 6.02 -5.62 -8.67
N ALA A 112 6.46 -4.36 -8.82
CA ALA A 112 7.45 -3.98 -9.83
C ALA A 112 8.81 -4.67 -9.58
N GLY A 113 9.26 -4.76 -8.33
CA GLY A 113 10.47 -5.50 -7.98
C GLY A 113 10.37 -7.00 -8.29
N LEU A 114 9.23 -7.63 -7.96
CA LEU A 114 8.97 -9.03 -8.29
C LEU A 114 8.94 -9.27 -9.80
N LEU A 115 8.42 -8.32 -10.59
CA LEU A 115 8.45 -8.39 -12.05
C LEU A 115 9.89 -8.37 -12.59
N LEU A 116 10.77 -7.52 -12.04
CA LEU A 116 12.19 -7.50 -12.40
C LEU A 116 12.86 -8.85 -12.09
N VAL A 117 12.56 -9.43 -10.92
CA VAL A 117 13.06 -10.76 -10.54
C VAL A 117 12.54 -11.83 -11.49
N ALA A 118 11.24 -11.84 -11.81
CA ALA A 118 10.67 -12.78 -12.75
C ALA A 118 11.31 -12.67 -14.14
N GLY A 119 11.55 -11.44 -14.63
CA GLY A 119 12.25 -11.20 -15.89
C GLY A 119 13.65 -11.82 -15.90
N ALA A 120 14.45 -11.54 -14.86
CA ALA A 120 15.79 -12.12 -14.74
C ALA A 120 15.78 -13.65 -14.61
N ARG A 121 14.74 -14.26 -14.04
CA ARG A 121 14.66 -15.73 -13.88
C ARG A 121 14.15 -16.46 -15.12
N LEU A 122 13.41 -15.79 -15.98
CA LEU A 122 12.79 -16.40 -17.16
C LEU A 122 13.62 -16.19 -18.43
N PHE A 123 14.46 -15.15 -18.47
CA PHE A 123 15.13 -14.71 -19.68
C PHE A 123 16.67 -14.58 -19.57
N ASP A 124 17.27 -14.70 -18.39
CA ASP A 124 18.72 -14.90 -18.20
C ASP A 124 19.03 -16.37 -17.89
#